data_AF-A0A9W4S1Z6-F1
#
_entry.id   AF-A0A9W4S1Z6-F1
#
_cell.length_a   1.000
_cell.length_b   1.000
_cell.length_c   1.000
_cell.angle_alpha   90.00
_cell.angle_beta   90.00
_cell.angle_gamma   90.00
#
_symmetry.space_group_name_H-M   'P 1'
#
loop_
_entity.id
_entity.type
_entity.pdbx_description
1 polymer ?
#
loop_
_entity_poly.entity_id
_entity_poly.type
_entity_poly.pdbx_seq_one_letter_code
_entity_poly.pdbx_strand_id
1 'polypeptide(L)'
;MARFSWLLALLPFAQAIEPSPSRPWESYIKSPSTRLVPPKRIHAITSDAEVTTAQDGSYILTLPADSQISLEFPYVGGLISLNTSNVTNITTPHFSLAFAESPSFVREISDDTGAVPTQDYDKALNVSLAPSQTSYKMPTERFRGGFKYLTIHAFAPVTLSNIICHLAYSPSQPDPSAYHGHFHTPDDDLLTRAWYAGVFTAQTNI
;
A
#
# COMPACT_ATOMS: atom_id res chain seq x y z
N MET A 1 38.66 32.91 0.14
CA MET A 1 38.01 32.13 1.21
C MET A 1 36.52 32.48 1.23
N ALA A 2 35.68 31.69 0.58
CA ALA A 2 34.22 31.84 0.62
C ALA A 2 33.64 30.70 1.47
N ARG A 3 33.03 31.03 2.61
CA ARG A 3 32.37 30.08 3.50
C ARG A 3 30.97 29.79 2.95
N PHE A 4 30.75 28.57 2.48
CA PHE A 4 29.40 28.08 2.20
C PHE A 4 28.71 27.76 3.52
N SER A 5 27.74 28.58 3.90
CA SER A 5 26.85 28.30 5.02
C SER A 5 25.71 27.41 4.50
N TRP A 6 25.70 26.15 4.93
CA TRP A 6 24.61 25.23 4.63
C TRP A 6 23.49 25.48 5.65
N LEU A 7 22.37 26.02 5.20
CA LEU A 7 21.13 26.04 5.97
C LEU A 7 20.52 24.64 5.88
N LEU A 8 20.66 23.85 6.95
CA LEU A 8 19.83 22.64 7.12
C LEU A 8 18.39 23.09 7.32
N ALA A 9 17.55 22.87 6.32
CA ALA A 9 16.11 22.92 6.48
C ALA A 9 15.68 21.73 7.34
N LEU A 10 15.25 22.00 8.56
CA LEU A 10 14.56 21.04 9.42
C LEU A 10 13.19 20.74 8.79
N LEU A 11 13.07 19.58 8.14
CA LEU A 11 11.77 19.05 7.73
C LEU A 11 10.97 18.61 8.97
N PRO A 12 9.65 18.78 8.99
CA PRO A 12 8.82 18.18 10.01
C PRO A 12 8.85 16.67 9.80
N PHE A 13 9.52 15.95 10.69
CA PHE A 13 9.27 14.52 10.84
C PHE A 13 7.77 14.36 11.10
N ALA A 14 7.13 13.38 10.46
CA ALA A 14 5.84 12.90 10.92
C ALA A 14 6.03 12.51 12.39
N GLN A 15 5.49 13.35 13.28
CA GLN A 15 5.66 13.20 14.71
C GLN A 15 5.01 11.87 15.07
N ALA A 16 5.80 10.92 15.56
CA ALA A 16 5.25 9.72 16.17
C ALA A 16 4.27 10.22 17.24
N ILE A 17 3.01 9.83 17.13
CA ILE A 17 2.01 10.11 18.15
C ILE A 17 2.49 9.35 19.38
N GLU A 18 3.11 10.07 20.32
CA GLU A 18 3.45 9.52 21.62
C GLU A 18 2.17 8.95 22.25
N PRO A 19 2.19 7.71 22.76
CA PRO A 19 1.00 7.11 23.35
C PRO A 19 0.45 8.01 24.44
N SER A 20 -0.81 8.40 24.34
CA SER A 20 -1.47 9.18 25.38
C SER A 20 -1.47 8.35 26.67
N PRO A 21 -0.90 8.82 27.79
CA PRO A 21 -0.91 8.05 29.05
C PRO A 21 -2.33 7.71 29.53
N SER A 22 -3.32 8.52 29.14
CA SER A 22 -4.74 8.29 29.40
C SER A 22 -5.41 7.30 28.44
N ARG A 23 -4.78 6.99 27.31
CA ARG A 23 -5.27 6.09 26.27
C ARG A 23 -4.15 5.17 25.74
N PRO A 24 -3.51 4.38 26.63
CA PRO A 24 -2.34 3.58 26.27
C PRO A 24 -2.66 2.50 25.22
N TRP A 25 -3.92 2.12 25.06
CA TRP A 25 -4.35 1.15 24.06
C TRP A 25 -4.24 1.62 22.60
N GLU A 26 -4.17 2.94 22.36
CA GLU A 26 -4.13 3.50 21.00
C GLU A 26 -2.89 3.04 20.21
N SER A 27 -1.77 2.75 20.89
CA SER A 27 -0.56 2.21 20.25
C SER A 27 -0.74 0.81 19.66
N TYR A 28 -1.81 0.10 20.04
CA TYR A 28 -2.10 -1.25 19.56
C TYR A 28 -3.06 -1.25 18.35
N ILE A 29 -3.71 -0.13 18.05
CA ILE A 29 -4.62 0.00 16.90
C ILE A 29 -3.81 -0.13 15.60
N LYS A 30 -4.18 -1.11 14.77
CA LYS A 30 -3.52 -1.38 13.48
C LYS A 30 -4.22 -0.75 12.29
N SER A 31 -5.48 -0.37 12.45
CA SER A 31 -6.29 0.24 11.40
C SER A 31 -5.79 1.62 11.01
N PRO A 32 -5.73 1.95 9.71
CA PRO A 32 -5.45 3.30 9.26
C PRO A 32 -6.51 4.30 9.73
N SER A 33 -6.13 5.55 9.93
CA SER A 33 -7.04 6.64 10.31
C SER A 33 -7.77 7.28 9.10
N THR A 34 -7.49 6.80 7.90
CA THR A 34 -8.06 7.28 6.63
C THR A 34 -8.39 6.09 5.75
N ARG A 35 -9.37 6.26 4.85
CA ARG A 35 -9.71 5.27 3.83
C ARG A 35 -8.88 5.37 2.55
N LEU A 36 -8.08 6.42 2.42
CA LEU A 36 -7.15 6.62 1.31
C LEU A 36 -5.74 6.38 1.82
N VAL A 37 -5.24 5.17 1.63
CA VAL A 37 -4.00 4.72 2.26
C VAL A 37 -2.88 4.67 1.22
N PRO A 38 -1.85 5.51 1.32
CA PRO A 38 -0.65 5.41 0.50
C PRO A 38 0.29 4.29 0.98
N PRO A 39 1.26 3.85 0.17
CA PRO A 39 2.32 2.96 0.62
C PRO A 39 3.17 3.62 1.72
N LYS A 40 3.63 2.83 2.70
CA LYS A 40 4.55 3.28 3.75
C LYS A 40 5.96 3.44 3.24
N ARG A 41 6.43 2.48 2.44
CA ARG A 41 7.80 2.45 1.92
C ARG A 41 7.92 1.63 0.65
N ILE A 42 9.02 1.84 -0.06
CA ILE A 42 9.50 0.90 -1.06
C ILE A 42 10.04 -0.35 -0.35
N HIS A 43 9.54 -1.52 -0.76
CA HIS A 43 9.98 -2.81 -0.23
C HIS A 43 11.17 -3.35 -1.03
N ALA A 44 11.07 -3.33 -2.35
CA ALA A 44 12.11 -3.81 -3.25
C ALA A 44 12.04 -3.09 -4.61
N ILE A 45 13.18 -3.02 -5.27
CA ILE A 45 13.34 -2.51 -6.63
C ILE A 45 14.19 -3.53 -7.38
N THR A 46 13.79 -3.88 -8.59
CA THR A 46 14.56 -4.75 -9.50
C THR A 46 14.73 -4.07 -10.85
N SER A 47 15.83 -4.41 -11.53
CA SER A 47 16.24 -3.79 -12.80
C SER A 47 16.49 -2.28 -12.68
N ASP A 48 16.33 -1.53 -13.77
CA ASP A 48 16.62 -0.09 -13.87
C ASP A 48 15.44 0.82 -13.46
N ALA A 49 14.55 0.33 -12.59
CA ALA A 49 13.45 1.15 -12.09
C ALA A 49 13.95 2.23 -11.12
N GLU A 50 13.40 3.44 -11.24
CA GLU A 50 13.78 4.58 -10.41
C GLU A 50 12.61 5.02 -9.52
N VAL A 51 12.93 5.41 -8.29
CA VAL A 51 11.98 5.99 -7.35
C VAL A 51 12.44 7.39 -6.99
N THR A 52 11.54 8.36 -7.19
CA THR A 52 11.70 9.71 -6.68
C THR A 52 10.52 10.07 -5.78
N THR A 53 10.64 11.18 -5.05
CA THR A 53 9.62 11.63 -4.11
C THR A 53 9.14 13.01 -4.54
N ALA A 54 7.83 13.19 -4.64
CA ALA A 54 7.19 14.47 -4.90
C ALA A 54 7.28 15.39 -3.66
N GLN A 55 6.91 16.67 -3.83
CA GLN A 55 6.95 17.66 -2.75
C GLN A 55 6.04 17.30 -1.56
N ASP A 56 4.97 16.56 -1.81
CA ASP A 56 4.03 16.09 -0.79
C ASP A 56 4.47 14.77 -0.11
N GLY A 57 5.65 14.26 -0.44
CA GLY A 57 6.18 13.01 0.09
C GLY A 57 5.70 11.75 -0.63
N SER A 58 4.82 11.86 -1.64
CA SER A 58 4.36 10.72 -2.41
C SER A 58 5.44 10.18 -3.37
N TYR A 59 5.40 8.89 -3.67
CA TYR A 59 6.36 8.27 -4.61
C TYR A 59 5.96 8.55 -6.06
N ILE A 60 6.98 8.83 -6.87
CA ILE A 60 6.94 8.79 -8.34
C ILE A 60 7.84 7.65 -8.77
N LEU A 61 7.25 6.66 -9.44
CA LEU A 61 7.91 5.45 -9.89
C LEU A 61 8.12 5.55 -11.39
N THR A 62 9.35 5.52 -11.86
CA THR A 62 9.68 5.48 -13.29
C THR A 62 10.16 4.07 -13.61
N LEU A 63 9.37 3.33 -14.38
CA LEU A 63 9.62 1.94 -14.70
C LEU A 63 9.90 1.80 -16.20
N PRO A 64 11.13 1.46 -16.60
CA PRO A 64 11.41 0.89 -17.92
C PRO A 64 10.66 -0.43 -18.13
N ALA A 65 10.63 -0.92 -19.37
CA ALA A 65 10.15 -2.28 -19.64
C ALA A 65 10.97 -3.32 -18.85
N ASP A 66 10.30 -4.38 -18.40
CA ASP A 66 10.86 -5.49 -17.61
C ASP A 66 11.46 -5.07 -16.26
N SER A 67 11.02 -3.93 -15.73
CA SER A 67 11.40 -3.44 -14.41
C SER A 67 10.26 -3.63 -13.40
N GLN A 68 10.63 -3.73 -12.12
CA GLN A 68 9.65 -3.99 -11.07
C GLN A 68 9.96 -3.22 -9.79
N ILE A 69 8.88 -2.78 -9.14
CA ILE A 69 8.90 -2.15 -7.82
C ILE A 69 7.85 -2.83 -6.95
N SER A 70 8.26 -3.21 -5.75
CA SER A 70 7.34 -3.67 -4.69
C SER A 70 7.20 -2.59 -3.64
N LEU A 71 5.95 -2.28 -3.29
CA LEU A 71 5.54 -1.30 -2.30
C LEU A 71 5.04 -2.03 -1.04
N GLU A 72 5.38 -1.52 0.14
CA GLU A 72 4.81 -1.99 1.41
C GLU A 72 3.78 -0.98 1.92
N PHE A 73 2.55 -1.44 2.12
CA PHE A 73 1.45 -0.74 2.77
C PHE A 73 1.38 -1.12 4.27
N PRO A 74 0.60 -0.41 5.11
CA PRO A 74 -0.01 -1.12 6.23
C PRO A 74 -0.86 -2.28 5.70
N TYR A 75 -1.27 -3.22 6.55
CA TYR A 75 -2.23 -4.22 6.10
C TYR A 75 -3.53 -3.51 5.68
N VAL A 76 -3.97 -3.74 4.45
CA VAL A 76 -5.13 -3.07 3.83
C VAL A 76 -5.93 -4.07 2.98
N GLY A 77 -7.20 -3.77 2.73
CA GLY A 77 -8.07 -4.51 1.81
C GLY A 77 -8.93 -3.52 1.03
N GLY A 78 -8.93 -3.59 -0.29
CA GLY A 78 -9.44 -2.50 -1.10
C GLY A 78 -9.11 -2.51 -2.58
N LEU A 79 -9.28 -1.33 -3.18
CA LEU A 79 -9.02 -1.07 -4.59
C LEU A 79 -7.81 -0.14 -4.78
N ILE A 80 -6.93 -0.44 -5.73
CA ILE A 80 -5.81 0.44 -6.07
C ILE A 80 -6.26 1.52 -7.06
N SER A 81 -5.79 2.74 -6.86
CA SER A 81 -5.75 3.78 -7.89
C SER A 81 -4.35 4.37 -8.02
N LEU A 82 -4.01 4.85 -9.21
CA LEU A 82 -2.76 5.53 -9.47
C LEU A 82 -2.89 6.51 -10.65
N ASN A 83 -1.96 7.44 -10.75
CA ASN A 83 -1.77 8.31 -11.91
C ASN A 83 -0.74 7.70 -12.84
N THR A 84 -0.90 7.92 -14.15
CA THR A 84 -0.05 7.37 -15.22
C THR A 84 0.46 8.48 -16.11
N SER A 85 1.72 8.38 -16.52
CA SER A 85 2.34 9.26 -17.52
C SER A 85 3.42 8.50 -18.30
N ASN A 86 3.90 9.10 -19.40
CA ASN A 86 4.87 8.48 -20.32
C ASN A 86 4.43 7.10 -20.85
N VAL A 87 3.14 6.93 -21.07
CA VAL A 87 2.53 5.68 -21.50
C VAL A 87 2.76 5.48 -23.01
N THR A 88 3.41 4.38 -23.39
CA THR A 88 3.57 4.00 -24.81
C THR A 88 2.24 3.54 -25.41
N ASN A 89 1.95 3.89 -26.66
CA ASN A 89 0.72 3.44 -27.35
C ASN A 89 0.89 2.00 -27.88
N ILE A 90 0.54 1.03 -27.05
CA ILE A 90 0.65 -0.41 -27.32
C ILE A 90 -0.69 -1.11 -27.09
N THR A 91 -0.90 -2.25 -27.75
CA THR A 91 -2.11 -3.08 -27.62
C THR A 91 -1.99 -4.15 -26.54
N THR A 92 -0.81 -4.35 -25.98
CA THR A 92 -0.55 -5.24 -24.85
C THR A 92 -0.69 -4.49 -23.52
N PRO A 93 -0.84 -5.21 -22.39
CA PRO A 93 -0.78 -4.57 -21.07
C PRO A 93 0.51 -3.78 -20.86
N HIS A 94 0.42 -2.66 -20.15
CA HIS A 94 1.55 -1.80 -19.81
C HIS A 94 2.30 -2.28 -18.58
N PHE A 95 1.56 -2.79 -17.59
CA PHE A 95 2.11 -3.35 -16.36
C PHE A 95 1.13 -4.33 -15.74
N SER A 96 1.58 -5.09 -14.73
CA SER A 96 0.73 -5.91 -13.88
C SER A 96 0.80 -5.47 -12.42
N LEU A 97 -0.25 -5.81 -11.66
CA LEU A 97 -0.35 -5.61 -10.22
C LEU A 97 -0.44 -6.97 -9.52
N ALA A 98 0.57 -7.32 -8.74
CA ALA A 98 0.61 -8.52 -7.91
C ALA A 98 0.53 -8.16 -6.43
N PHE A 99 -0.20 -8.96 -5.66
CA PHE A 99 -0.51 -8.67 -4.26
C PHE A 99 0.06 -9.77 -3.37
N ALA A 100 0.53 -9.40 -2.18
CA ALA A 100 0.94 -10.39 -1.17
C ALA A 100 0.69 -9.91 0.25
N GLU A 101 0.37 -10.82 1.16
CA GLU A 101 0.26 -10.53 2.60
C GLU A 101 1.60 -10.62 3.33
N SER A 102 2.47 -11.52 2.88
CA SER A 102 3.76 -11.84 3.51
C SER A 102 4.94 -11.49 2.61
N PRO A 103 6.06 -10.98 3.16
CA PRO A 103 7.26 -10.68 2.37
C PRO A 103 7.83 -11.92 1.67
N SER A 104 7.58 -13.13 2.18
CA SER A 104 8.04 -14.38 1.58
C SER A 104 7.39 -14.69 0.23
N PHE A 105 6.31 -14.00 -0.14
CA PHE A 105 5.58 -14.21 -1.39
C PHE A 105 5.57 -12.98 -2.29
N VAL A 106 6.42 -11.98 -2.01
CA VAL A 106 6.57 -10.79 -2.87
C VAL A 106 7.30 -11.18 -4.15
N ARG A 107 6.60 -11.09 -5.28
CA ARG A 107 7.12 -11.39 -6.63
C ARG A 107 6.18 -10.80 -7.70
N GLU A 108 6.49 -11.05 -8.97
CA GLU A 108 5.69 -10.58 -10.12
C GLU A 108 4.32 -11.25 -10.27
N ILE A 109 4.13 -12.38 -9.58
CA ILE A 109 2.83 -13.05 -9.42
C ILE A 109 2.32 -12.78 -8.01
N SER A 110 1.00 -12.68 -7.85
CA SER A 110 0.40 -12.57 -6.52
C SER A 110 0.72 -13.80 -5.67
N ASP A 111 0.60 -13.68 -4.35
CA ASP A 111 0.64 -14.85 -3.49
C ASP A 111 -0.53 -15.79 -3.84
N ASP A 112 -0.16 -17.03 -4.13
CA ASP A 112 -1.12 -18.07 -4.42
C ASP A 112 -1.47 -18.71 -3.07
N THR A 113 -2.76 -18.73 -2.74
CA THR A 113 -3.27 -19.40 -1.53
C THR A 113 -3.22 -20.93 -1.65
N GLY A 114 -2.66 -21.47 -2.73
CA GLY A 114 -2.55 -22.91 -2.99
C GLY A 114 -3.92 -23.53 -3.18
N ALA A 115 -4.89 -22.72 -3.58
CA ALA A 115 -6.27 -23.14 -3.68
C ALA A 115 -6.45 -24.12 -4.85
N VAL A 116 -7.34 -25.09 -4.65
CA VAL A 116 -7.75 -26.13 -5.63
C VAL A 116 -7.92 -25.49 -7.01
N PRO A 117 -7.64 -26.16 -8.16
CA PRO A 117 -7.61 -25.54 -9.50
C PRO A 117 -8.83 -24.67 -9.89
N THR A 118 -9.95 -24.81 -9.20
CA THR A 118 -11.16 -24.00 -9.34
C THR A 118 -11.11 -22.64 -8.62
N GLN A 119 -10.02 -22.30 -7.91
CA GLN A 119 -9.88 -21.09 -7.09
C GLN A 119 -8.67 -20.23 -7.49
N ASP A 120 -8.18 -20.39 -8.72
CA ASP A 120 -7.06 -19.63 -9.33
C ASP A 120 -7.50 -18.22 -9.79
N TYR A 121 -8.10 -17.46 -8.87
CA TYR A 121 -8.66 -16.12 -9.12
C TYR A 121 -7.68 -14.99 -8.78
N ASP A 122 -6.77 -15.21 -7.83
CA ASP A 122 -5.79 -14.23 -7.37
C ASP A 122 -4.51 -14.26 -8.21
N LYS A 123 -4.64 -13.93 -9.50
CA LYS A 123 -3.50 -13.69 -10.39
C LYS A 123 -3.04 -12.24 -10.34
N ALA A 124 -1.83 -12.00 -10.84
CA ALA A 124 -1.41 -10.64 -11.17
C ALA A 124 -2.42 -10.01 -12.14
N LEU A 125 -2.84 -8.78 -11.85
CA LEU A 125 -3.82 -8.05 -12.65
C LEU A 125 -3.10 -7.24 -13.72
N ASN A 126 -3.23 -7.67 -14.96
CA ASN A 126 -2.72 -6.91 -16.11
C ASN A 126 -3.53 -5.62 -16.31
N VAL A 127 -2.81 -4.52 -16.53
CA VAL A 127 -3.37 -3.19 -16.75
C VAL A 127 -3.01 -2.72 -18.15
N SER A 128 -4.03 -2.52 -18.98
CA SER A 128 -3.93 -1.86 -20.28
C SER A 128 -4.50 -0.45 -20.17
N LEU A 129 -3.73 0.54 -20.59
CA LEU A 129 -4.13 1.94 -20.57
C LEU A 129 -4.51 2.39 -21.99
N ALA A 130 -5.58 3.18 -22.10
CA ALA A 130 -5.89 3.84 -23.35
C ALA A 130 -4.83 4.90 -23.70
N PRO A 131 -4.64 5.24 -24.98
CA PRO A 131 -3.82 6.39 -25.36
C PRO A 131 -4.28 7.64 -24.62
N SER A 132 -3.33 8.39 -24.06
CA SER A 132 -3.59 9.61 -23.25
C SER A 132 -4.30 9.39 -21.91
N GLN A 133 -4.47 8.15 -21.44
CA GLN A 133 -5.01 7.88 -20.10
C GLN A 133 -3.99 8.32 -19.04
N THR A 134 -4.44 9.19 -18.12
CA THR A 134 -3.58 9.79 -17.07
C THR A 134 -3.82 9.21 -15.68
N SER A 135 -4.78 8.29 -15.54
CA SER A 135 -5.07 7.62 -14.27
C SER A 135 -5.63 6.23 -14.49
N TYR A 136 -5.36 5.33 -13.56
CA TYR A 136 -5.95 4.00 -13.48
C TYR A 136 -6.67 3.83 -12.14
N LYS A 137 -7.86 3.23 -12.19
CA LYS A 137 -8.60 2.77 -11.02
C LYS A 137 -8.91 1.29 -11.23
N MET A 138 -8.57 0.48 -10.23
CA MET A 138 -8.83 -0.94 -10.26
C MET A 138 -10.34 -1.19 -10.34
N PRO A 139 -10.81 -2.03 -11.27
CA PRO A 139 -12.21 -2.41 -11.38
C PRO A 139 -12.72 -3.07 -10.09
N THR A 140 -13.97 -2.84 -9.72
CA THR A 140 -14.53 -3.32 -8.44
C THR A 140 -14.56 -4.84 -8.36
N GLU A 141 -14.78 -5.52 -9.48
CA GLU A 141 -14.75 -7.00 -9.58
C GLU A 141 -13.35 -7.60 -9.37
N ARG A 142 -12.30 -6.76 -9.31
CA ARG A 142 -10.92 -7.14 -9.00
C ARG A 142 -10.51 -6.80 -7.57
N PHE A 143 -11.47 -6.50 -6.70
CA PHE A 143 -11.24 -6.24 -5.28
C PHE A 143 -10.31 -7.26 -4.61
N ARG A 144 -9.43 -6.77 -3.72
CA ARG A 144 -8.53 -7.60 -2.93
C ARG A 144 -8.90 -7.50 -1.46
N GLY A 145 -9.19 -8.66 -0.84
CA GLY A 145 -9.63 -8.75 0.56
C GLY A 145 -8.58 -8.35 1.58
N GLY A 146 -7.31 -8.62 1.28
CA GLY A 146 -6.19 -8.28 2.15
C GLY A 146 -4.88 -8.32 1.38
N PHE A 147 -4.01 -7.35 1.62
CA PHE A 147 -2.62 -7.37 1.19
C PHE A 147 -1.79 -6.42 2.06
N LYS A 148 -0.48 -6.66 2.06
CA LYS A 148 0.51 -5.77 2.66
C LYS A 148 1.51 -5.26 1.61
N TYR A 149 1.74 -6.06 0.57
CA TYR A 149 2.66 -5.74 -0.51
C TYR A 149 1.91 -5.64 -1.82
N LEU A 150 2.30 -4.64 -2.61
CA LEU A 150 1.88 -4.46 -3.99
C LEU A 150 3.12 -4.45 -4.87
N THR A 151 3.26 -5.43 -5.73
CA THR A 151 4.31 -5.49 -6.74
C THR A 151 3.77 -5.01 -8.07
N ILE A 152 4.47 -4.07 -8.67
CA ILE A 152 4.21 -3.55 -10.01
C ILE A 152 5.32 -4.05 -10.91
N HIS A 153 4.95 -4.78 -11.97
CA HIS A 153 5.89 -5.22 -12.99
C HIS A 153 5.51 -4.59 -14.33
N ALA A 154 6.42 -3.80 -14.90
CA ALA A 154 6.18 -3.06 -16.12
C ALA A 154 6.55 -3.90 -17.35
N PHE A 155 5.62 -4.04 -18.28
CA PHE A 155 5.86 -4.68 -19.60
C PHE A 155 6.25 -3.66 -20.66
N ALA A 156 5.99 -2.39 -20.41
CA ALA A 156 6.37 -1.26 -21.25
C ALA A 156 6.73 -0.05 -20.38
N PRO A 157 7.51 0.92 -20.89
CA PRO A 157 7.87 2.10 -20.14
C PRO A 157 6.65 2.84 -19.60
N VAL A 158 6.64 3.14 -18.30
CA VAL A 158 5.55 3.85 -17.63
C VAL A 158 6.06 4.61 -16.41
N THR A 159 5.48 5.78 -16.17
CA THR A 159 5.68 6.52 -14.92
C THR A 159 4.38 6.52 -14.12
N LEU A 160 4.46 6.10 -12.86
CA LEU A 160 3.33 5.95 -11.95
C LEU A 160 3.50 6.88 -10.74
N SER A 161 2.41 7.48 -10.28
CA SER A 161 2.41 8.30 -9.06
C SER A 161 1.05 8.23 -8.37
N ASN A 162 0.94 8.85 -7.18
CA ASN A 162 -0.30 8.89 -6.42
C ASN A 162 -0.94 7.49 -6.23
N ILE A 163 -0.11 6.51 -5.86
CA ILE A 163 -0.55 5.12 -5.63
C ILE A 163 -1.29 5.06 -4.29
N ILE A 164 -2.59 4.79 -4.35
CA ILE A 164 -3.49 4.80 -3.19
C ILE A 164 -4.31 3.52 -3.15
N CYS A 165 -4.40 2.90 -1.97
CA CYS A 165 -5.41 1.90 -1.66
C CYS A 165 -6.66 2.59 -1.10
N HIS A 166 -7.80 2.36 -1.76
CA HIS A 166 -9.13 2.72 -1.30
C HIS A 166 -9.65 1.60 -0.40
N LEU A 167 -9.53 1.78 0.90
CA LEU A 167 -9.98 0.82 1.92
C LEU A 167 -11.48 0.58 1.81
N ALA A 168 -11.86 -0.69 1.69
CA ALA A 168 -13.26 -1.08 1.52
C ALA A 168 -13.82 -2.01 2.59
N TYR A 169 -12.99 -2.54 3.50
CA TYR A 169 -13.50 -3.22 4.70
C TYR A 169 -14.17 -2.23 5.67
N SER A 170 -15.06 -2.75 6.51
CA SER A 170 -15.87 -2.08 7.52
C SER A 170 -16.52 -0.79 6.99
N PRO A 171 -17.24 -0.82 5.84
CA PRO A 171 -17.57 0.38 5.06
C PRO A 171 -18.41 1.42 5.81
N SER A 172 -19.13 1.02 6.86
CA SER A 172 -19.90 1.93 7.72
C SER A 172 -19.06 2.78 8.67
N GLN A 173 -17.77 2.48 8.84
CA GLN A 173 -16.87 3.18 9.77
C GLN A 173 -16.00 4.22 9.01
N PRO A 174 -16.25 5.54 9.09
CA PRO A 174 -15.52 6.53 8.29
C PRO A 174 -14.02 6.59 8.59
N ASP A 175 -13.67 6.57 9.88
CA ASP A 175 -12.31 6.44 10.38
C ASP A 175 -12.10 5.00 10.90
N PRO A 176 -11.38 4.14 10.16
CA PRO A 176 -11.17 2.76 10.56
C PRO A 176 -10.42 2.60 11.90
N SER A 177 -9.71 3.62 12.38
CA SER A 177 -9.00 3.60 13.67
C SER A 177 -9.86 4.00 14.87
N ALA A 178 -11.03 4.61 14.64
CA ALA A 178 -11.92 5.09 15.69
C ALA A 178 -12.76 3.96 16.32
N TYR A 179 -12.13 3.09 17.10
CA TYR A 179 -12.83 2.01 17.81
C TYR A 179 -13.68 2.54 18.97
N HIS A 180 -14.93 2.08 19.08
CA HIS A 180 -15.80 2.43 20.21
C HIS A 180 -15.46 1.70 21.51
N GLY A 181 -14.98 0.45 21.42
CA GLY A 181 -14.55 -0.36 22.55
C GLY A 181 -13.03 -0.43 22.65
N HIS A 182 -12.51 -0.48 23.87
CA HIS A 182 -11.07 -0.62 24.14
C HIS A 182 -10.81 -1.60 25.27
N PHE A 183 -9.64 -2.24 25.22
CA PHE A 183 -9.14 -3.13 26.25
C PHE A 183 -7.67 -2.81 26.49
N HIS A 184 -7.24 -2.75 27.75
CA HIS A 184 -5.83 -2.57 28.09
C HIS A 184 -5.56 -3.17 29.46
N THR A 185 -4.47 -3.91 29.57
CA THR A 185 -3.93 -4.34 30.85
C THR A 185 -2.45 -3.99 30.93
N PRO A 186 -2.01 -3.22 31.93
CA PRO A 186 -0.60 -2.83 32.08
C PRO A 186 0.29 -4.02 32.46
N ASP A 187 -0.29 -5.07 33.04
CA ASP A 187 0.45 -6.23 33.57
C ASP A 187 0.67 -7.32 32.51
N ASP A 188 -0.01 -7.24 31.35
CA ASP A 188 0.09 -8.24 30.28
C ASP A 188 -0.01 -7.61 28.88
N ASP A 189 1.15 -7.21 28.33
CA ASP A 189 1.26 -6.69 26.97
C ASP A 189 0.81 -7.71 25.91
N LEU A 190 1.08 -9.01 26.13
CA LEU A 190 0.73 -10.05 25.16
C LEU A 190 -0.80 -10.14 25.01
N LEU A 191 -1.54 -10.11 26.12
CA LEU A 191 -2.99 -10.13 26.10
C LEU A 191 -3.57 -8.89 25.40
N THR A 192 -3.02 -7.71 25.66
CA THR A 192 -3.44 -6.47 24.97
C THR A 192 -3.19 -6.59 23.47
N ARG A 193 -2.02 -7.06 23.04
CA ARG A 193 -1.69 -7.27 21.63
C ARG A 193 -2.60 -8.30 20.96
N ALA A 194 -2.88 -9.41 21.64
CA ALA A 194 -3.75 -10.46 21.12
C ALA A 194 -5.18 -9.94 20.90
N TRP A 195 -5.71 -9.14 21.84
CA TRP A 195 -7.02 -8.51 21.70
C TRP A 195 -7.08 -7.61 20.46
N TYR A 196 -6.11 -6.69 20.31
CA TYR A 196 -6.08 -5.77 19.17
C TYR A 196 -5.80 -6.46 17.83
N ALA A 197 -5.03 -7.54 17.82
CA ALA A 197 -4.88 -8.39 16.64
C ALA A 197 -6.23 -9.01 16.25
N GLY A 198 -6.97 -9.58 17.20
CA GLY A 198 -8.29 -10.16 16.98
C GLY A 198 -9.32 -9.13 16.48
N VAL A 199 -9.35 -7.94 17.08
CA VAL A 199 -10.23 -6.84 16.64
C VAL A 199 -9.89 -6.39 15.22
N PHE A 200 -8.60 -6.25 14.90
CA PHE A 200 -8.17 -5.86 13.57
C PHE A 200 -8.55 -6.93 12.52
N THR A 201 -8.30 -8.21 12.81
CA THR A 201 -8.72 -9.31 11.94
C THR A 201 -10.23 -9.36 11.74
N ALA A 202 -11.03 -9.11 12.79
CA ALA A 202 -12.48 -9.03 12.64
C ALA A 202 -12.89 -7.86 11.74
N GLN A 203 -12.29 -6.68 11.93
CA GLN A 203 -12.61 -5.49 11.14
C GLN A 203 -12.30 -5.67 9.65
N THR A 204 -11.19 -6.34 9.30
CA THR A 204 -10.79 -6.53 7.89
C THR A 204 -11.67 -7.54 7.14
N ASN A 205 -12.57 -8.23 7.83
CA ASN A 205 -13.49 -9.24 7.28
C ASN A 205 -14.98 -8.81 7.33
N ILE A 206 -15.24 -7.52 7.60
CA ILE A 206 -16.57 -6.87 7.56
C ILE A 206 -16.63 -5.95 6.35
#